data_AF-A0A5E4JEZ9-F1
#
_entry.id   AF-A0A5E4JEZ9-F1
#
_cell.length_a   1.000
_cell.length_b   1.000
_cell.length_c   1.000
_cell.angle_alpha   90.00
_cell.angle_beta   90.00
_cell.angle_gamma   90.00
#
_symmetry.space_group_name_H-M   'P 1'
#
loop_
_entity.id
_entity.type
_entity.pdbx_description
1 polymer ?
#
loop_
_entity_poly.entity_id
_entity_poly.type
_entity_poly.pdbx_seq_one_letter_code
_entity_poly.pdbx_strand_id
1 'polypeptide(L)'
;MKKFLGTLTLVCFALVLLFGCTQSTVSDASSTANTSLPTNTSTVGTSSNGGNNDTLSTTGNAALEECSAKANTIEGLSVCVGDIAAKKNDISICYDTDNAVMNPLCIGQYAFDKKEISICRDSNNAFGTCLYRYAYLANDASYCSFEANAWDFSATSRSDCFTMLANKNKDVSVCEEWLKDNVIFSKTSSSTSGNSLQSLNSETDACFSAIAQIQHDASICDKMPLNSNNISECYMGVAIATANPTVCNAITNKAYADYCRCSADFSQTEPCTYTGQ
;
A
#
# COMPACT_ATOMS: atom_id res chain seq x y z
N MET A 1 40.31 -38.00 -31.97
CA MET A 1 39.73 -36.66 -32.15
C MET A 1 38.32 -36.76 -32.73
N LYS A 2 37.29 -36.86 -31.89
CA LYS A 2 35.88 -36.65 -32.27
C LYS A 2 35.21 -35.95 -31.10
N LYS A 3 34.68 -34.75 -31.36
CA LYS A 3 34.21 -33.78 -30.37
C LYS A 3 32.82 -34.16 -29.86
N PHE A 4 32.65 -34.00 -28.56
CA PHE A 4 31.39 -33.96 -27.82
C PHE A 4 30.68 -32.64 -28.13
N LEU A 5 29.55 -32.68 -28.82
CA LEU A 5 28.56 -31.60 -28.86
C LEU A 5 27.18 -32.23 -28.81
N GLY A 6 26.42 -31.96 -27.76
CA GLY A 6 25.00 -32.30 -27.74
C GLY A 6 24.43 -32.49 -26.34
N THR A 7 24.28 -31.40 -25.58
CA THR A 7 23.31 -31.25 -24.47
C THR A 7 23.36 -29.84 -23.89
N LEU A 8 23.10 -28.82 -24.72
CA LEU A 8 22.93 -27.44 -24.22
C LEU A 8 21.84 -26.68 -25.00
N THR A 9 20.69 -27.32 -25.22
CA THR A 9 19.55 -26.69 -25.89
C THR A 9 18.20 -26.95 -25.21
N LEU A 10 18.18 -27.59 -24.03
CA LEU A 10 16.93 -27.92 -23.33
C LEU A 10 16.67 -27.14 -22.04
N VAL A 11 17.51 -26.16 -21.68
CA VAL A 11 17.30 -25.33 -20.47
C VAL A 11 16.72 -23.94 -20.78
N CYS A 12 16.73 -23.50 -22.05
CA CYS A 12 16.18 -22.19 -22.42
C CYS A 12 14.65 -22.17 -22.63
N PHE A 13 13.97 -23.31 -22.71
CA PHE A 13 12.52 -23.34 -22.98
C PHE A 13 11.64 -23.34 -21.71
N ALA A 14 12.21 -23.51 -20.51
CA ALA A 14 11.44 -23.47 -19.26
C ALA A 14 11.40 -22.09 -18.58
N LEU A 15 12.21 -21.12 -19.03
CA LEU A 15 12.30 -19.79 -18.42
C LEU A 15 11.49 -18.69 -19.14
N VAL A 16 10.84 -19.02 -20.26
CA VAL A 16 10.06 -18.06 -21.07
C VAL A 16 8.58 -17.99 -20.63
N LEU A 17 8.13 -18.83 -19.71
CA LEU A 17 6.71 -18.87 -19.28
C LEU A 17 6.40 -18.09 -17.99
N LEU A 18 7.38 -17.41 -17.37
CA LEU A 18 7.15 -16.62 -16.13
C LEU A 18 7.33 -15.11 -16.28
N PHE A 19 7.79 -14.60 -17.43
CA PHE A 19 7.85 -13.17 -17.71
C PHE A 19 7.16 -12.86 -19.04
N GLY A 20 5.84 -12.69 -18.96
CA GLY A 20 5.03 -12.21 -20.07
C GLY A 20 5.38 -10.76 -20.42
N CYS A 21 6.12 -10.58 -21.50
CA CYS A 21 6.05 -9.40 -22.36
C CYS A 21 5.94 -9.90 -23.80
N THR A 22 4.74 -9.86 -24.37
CA THR A 22 4.55 -9.92 -25.82
C THR A 22 3.83 -8.64 -26.26
N GLN A 23 4.52 -7.81 -27.03
CA GLN A 23 3.84 -6.98 -28.01
C GLN A 23 3.33 -7.93 -29.09
N SER A 24 2.02 -7.92 -29.33
CA SER A 24 1.42 -8.47 -30.54
C SER A 24 0.70 -7.34 -31.25
N THR A 25 1.17 -7.02 -32.45
CA THR A 25 0.40 -6.28 -33.45
C THR A 25 -0.79 -7.13 -33.87
N VAL A 26 -2.00 -6.66 -33.58
CA VAL A 26 -3.24 -7.26 -34.08
C VAL A 26 -3.92 -6.24 -34.98
N SER A 27 -4.07 -6.63 -36.24
CA SER A 27 -4.85 -5.92 -37.26
C SER A 27 -6.34 -5.95 -36.91
N ASP A 28 -7.02 -4.88 -37.27
CA ASP A 28 -8.40 -4.53 -36.94
C ASP A 28 -9.46 -5.62 -37.19
N ALA A 29 -10.32 -5.81 -36.18
CA ALA A 29 -11.73 -6.13 -36.40
C ALA A 29 -12.57 -5.59 -35.24
N SER A 30 -13.30 -4.53 -35.55
CA SER A 30 -14.43 -3.90 -34.85
C SER A 30 -15.19 -4.79 -33.84
N SER A 31 -15.14 -4.40 -32.57
CA SER A 31 -16.33 -4.29 -31.71
C SER A 31 -16.02 -3.32 -30.56
N THR A 32 -16.51 -2.10 -30.68
CA THR A 32 -16.46 -1.08 -29.63
C THR A 32 -17.34 -1.50 -28.45
N ALA A 33 -16.73 -2.02 -27.39
CA ALA A 33 -17.31 -2.05 -26.06
C ALA A 33 -16.56 -1.02 -25.20
N ASN A 34 -17.09 0.21 -25.17
CA ASN A 34 -16.73 1.22 -24.18
C ASN A 34 -17.10 0.69 -22.79
N THR A 35 -16.12 0.24 -22.00
CA THR A 35 -16.28 0.19 -20.55
C THR A 35 -16.03 1.60 -20.01
N SER A 36 -17.09 2.41 -20.05
CA SER A 36 -17.18 3.66 -19.30
C SER A 36 -16.88 3.39 -17.82
N LEU A 37 -16.03 4.23 -17.21
CA LEU A 37 -15.97 4.38 -15.76
C LEU A 37 -17.41 4.51 -15.22
N PRO A 38 -17.77 3.86 -14.11
CA PRO A 38 -19.09 4.04 -13.52
C PRO A 38 -19.25 5.51 -13.11
N THR A 39 -20.07 6.25 -13.84
CA THR A 39 -20.66 7.50 -13.38
C THR A 39 -21.62 7.15 -12.26
N ASN A 40 -21.10 7.02 -11.04
CA ASN A 40 -21.92 7.02 -9.84
C ASN A 40 -22.45 8.43 -9.63
N THR A 41 -23.52 8.78 -10.35
CA THR A 41 -24.43 9.84 -9.93
C THR A 41 -25.17 9.33 -8.70
N SER A 42 -24.52 9.45 -7.54
CA SER A 42 -25.19 9.30 -6.26
C SER A 42 -26.09 10.52 -6.08
N THR A 43 -27.40 10.33 -6.26
CA THR A 43 -28.41 11.30 -5.84
C THR A 43 -28.42 11.33 -4.32
N VAL A 44 -27.54 12.17 -3.75
CA VAL A 44 -27.58 12.55 -2.34
C VAL A 44 -28.84 13.40 -2.14
N GLY A 45 -29.73 12.93 -1.28
CA GLY A 45 -30.92 13.67 -0.87
C GLY A 45 -30.51 15.01 -0.26
N THR A 46 -30.79 16.08 -0.98
CA THR A 46 -30.60 17.46 -0.54
C THR A 46 -31.56 17.77 0.61
N SER A 47 -31.04 17.87 1.83
CA SER A 47 -31.72 18.62 2.89
C SER A 47 -31.48 20.11 2.61
N SER A 48 -32.52 20.73 2.07
CA SER A 48 -32.54 22.12 1.63
C SER A 48 -32.49 23.09 2.82
N ASN A 49 -31.32 23.68 3.07
CA ASN A 49 -31.20 24.96 3.76
C ASN A 49 -30.72 25.99 2.73
N GLY A 50 -31.65 26.84 2.28
CA GLY A 50 -31.43 27.82 1.23
C GLY A 50 -30.51 28.96 1.68
N GLY A 51 -29.38 29.10 1.00
CA GLY A 51 -28.47 30.22 1.13
C GLY A 51 -27.44 30.20 -0.01
N ASN A 52 -27.79 30.88 -1.11
CA ASN A 52 -26.95 31.31 -2.25
C ASN A 52 -25.48 30.82 -2.27
N ASN A 53 -25.19 29.77 -3.04
CA ASN A 53 -23.79 29.43 -3.41
C ASN A 53 -23.66 28.63 -4.73
N ASP A 54 -24.48 28.93 -5.74
CA ASP A 54 -24.44 28.25 -7.06
C ASP A 54 -23.43 28.87 -8.03
N THR A 55 -22.18 29.03 -7.59
CA THR A 55 -21.04 29.04 -8.50
C THR A 55 -20.21 27.81 -8.19
N LEU A 56 -20.75 26.65 -8.57
CA LEU A 56 -19.98 25.41 -8.66
C LEU A 56 -18.71 25.74 -9.46
N SER A 57 -17.55 25.59 -8.82
CA SER A 57 -16.27 26.03 -9.36
C SER A 57 -15.98 25.30 -10.68
N THR A 58 -16.11 26.03 -11.78
CA THR A 58 -15.80 25.52 -13.12
C THR A 58 -14.33 25.10 -13.29
N THR A 59 -13.46 25.51 -12.35
CA THR A 59 -12.03 25.30 -12.40
C THR A 59 -11.63 23.86 -12.07
N GLY A 60 -12.26 23.23 -11.06
CA GLY A 60 -11.99 21.84 -10.67
C GLY A 60 -12.35 20.84 -11.76
N ASN A 61 -13.54 20.98 -12.35
CA ASN A 61 -13.99 20.12 -13.44
C ASN A 61 -13.08 20.20 -14.67
N ALA A 62 -12.59 21.39 -15.03
CA ALA A 62 -11.65 21.54 -16.13
C ALA A 62 -10.32 20.81 -15.88
N ALA A 63 -9.80 20.84 -14.65
CA ALA A 63 -8.59 20.10 -14.29
C ALA A 63 -8.84 18.58 -14.37
N LEU A 64 -10.00 18.12 -13.88
CA LEU A 64 -10.39 16.72 -13.93
C LEU A 64 -10.52 16.20 -15.37
N GLU A 65 -11.19 16.97 -16.24
CA GLU A 65 -11.32 16.64 -17.67
C GLU A 65 -9.94 16.55 -18.34
N GLU A 66 -9.06 17.54 -18.11
CA GLU A 66 -7.70 17.53 -18.65
C GLU A 66 -6.91 16.28 -18.22
N CYS A 67 -7.03 15.90 -16.96
CA CYS A 67 -6.29 14.78 -16.39
C CYS A 67 -6.87 13.41 -16.74
N SER A 68 -8.19 13.31 -16.94
CA SER A 68 -8.88 12.07 -17.31
C SER A 68 -8.43 11.53 -18.68
N ALA A 69 -7.96 12.40 -19.57
CA ALA A 69 -7.38 12.02 -20.85
C ALA A 69 -5.98 11.41 -20.73
N LYS A 70 -5.28 11.63 -19.60
CA LYS A 70 -3.87 11.26 -19.40
C LYS A 70 -3.68 10.12 -18.39
N ALA A 71 -4.61 9.94 -17.46
CA ALA A 71 -4.52 8.96 -16.39
C ALA A 71 -5.69 7.98 -16.41
N ASN A 72 -5.39 6.69 -16.28
CA ASN A 72 -6.39 5.61 -16.21
C ASN A 72 -6.57 5.05 -14.78
N THR A 73 -5.88 5.60 -13.78
CA THR A 73 -6.00 5.21 -12.37
C THR A 73 -6.38 6.41 -11.52
N ILE A 74 -7.05 6.16 -10.38
CA ILE A 74 -7.41 7.21 -9.41
C ILE A 74 -6.15 7.92 -8.89
N GLU A 75 -5.05 7.18 -8.69
CA GLU A 75 -3.78 7.75 -8.26
C GLU A 75 -3.15 8.65 -9.33
N GLY A 76 -3.12 8.23 -10.59
CA GLY A 76 -2.61 9.07 -11.67
C GLY A 76 -3.46 10.34 -11.84
N LEU A 77 -4.77 10.21 -11.63
CA LEU A 77 -5.71 11.33 -11.70
C LEU A 77 -5.49 12.32 -10.56
N SER A 78 -5.36 11.85 -9.31
CA SER A 78 -5.13 12.72 -8.15
C SER A 78 -3.79 13.46 -8.24
N VAL A 79 -2.74 12.80 -8.76
CA VAL A 79 -1.45 13.44 -9.03
C VAL A 79 -1.59 14.57 -10.03
N CYS A 80 -2.20 14.29 -11.19
CA CYS A 80 -2.34 15.28 -12.25
C CYS A 80 -3.16 16.50 -11.79
N VAL A 81 -4.26 16.28 -11.06
CA VAL A 81 -5.07 17.39 -10.53
C VAL A 81 -4.29 18.18 -9.47
N GLY A 82 -3.52 17.49 -8.61
CA GLY A 82 -2.62 18.11 -7.62
C GLY A 82 -1.56 19.00 -8.26
N ASP A 83 -0.92 18.53 -9.34
CA ASP A 83 0.07 19.30 -10.10
C ASP A 83 -0.54 20.57 -10.71
N ILE A 84 -1.76 20.46 -11.27
CA ILE A 84 -2.50 21.61 -11.81
C ILE A 84 -2.83 22.60 -10.70
N ALA A 85 -3.34 22.12 -9.57
CA ALA A 85 -3.61 22.93 -8.39
C ALA A 85 -2.34 23.68 -7.94
N ALA A 86 -1.21 22.97 -7.86
CA ALA A 86 0.06 23.54 -7.41
C ALA A 86 0.58 24.62 -8.37
N LYS A 87 0.51 24.35 -9.68
CA LYS A 87 0.90 25.30 -10.73
C LYS A 87 0.03 26.55 -10.73
N LYS A 88 -1.28 26.41 -10.49
CA LYS A 88 -2.22 27.54 -10.39
C LYS A 88 -2.20 28.22 -9.03
N ASN A 89 -1.55 27.62 -8.03
CA ASN A 89 -1.59 28.06 -6.64
C ASN A 89 -3.03 28.15 -6.10
N ASP A 90 -3.84 27.15 -6.45
CA ASP A 90 -5.26 27.11 -6.13
C ASP A 90 -5.65 25.72 -5.62
N ILE A 91 -5.67 25.57 -4.30
CA ILE A 91 -6.04 24.32 -3.62
C ILE A 91 -7.53 23.98 -3.78
N SER A 92 -8.39 24.97 -4.10
CA SER A 92 -9.83 24.71 -4.29
C SER A 92 -10.10 23.70 -5.40
N ILE A 93 -9.19 23.61 -6.37
CA ILE A 93 -9.19 22.60 -7.44
C ILE A 93 -9.20 21.17 -6.87
N CYS A 94 -8.50 20.90 -5.75
CA CYS A 94 -8.57 19.60 -5.09
C CYS A 94 -9.89 19.41 -4.31
N TYR A 95 -10.44 20.48 -3.74
CA TYR A 95 -11.71 20.42 -3.01
C TYR A 95 -12.92 20.19 -3.90
N ASP A 96 -12.87 20.67 -5.14
CA ASP A 96 -13.91 20.52 -6.15
C ASP A 96 -14.05 19.07 -6.66
N THR A 97 -13.15 18.18 -6.27
CA THR A 97 -13.25 16.77 -6.65
C THR A 97 -14.23 16.09 -5.69
N ASP A 98 -15.43 15.76 -6.16
CA ASP A 98 -16.47 15.08 -5.38
C ASP A 98 -16.10 13.65 -4.92
N ASN A 99 -14.84 13.24 -5.07
CA ASN A 99 -14.35 11.92 -4.75
C ASN A 99 -13.57 11.91 -3.43
N ALA A 100 -14.13 11.25 -2.42
CA ALA A 100 -13.57 11.14 -1.07
C ALA A 100 -12.18 10.47 -0.99
N VAL A 101 -11.78 9.70 -2.01
CA VAL A 101 -10.45 9.09 -2.11
C VAL A 101 -9.48 9.99 -2.88
N MET A 102 -9.94 10.63 -3.94
CA MET A 102 -9.10 11.45 -4.81
C MET A 102 -8.72 12.78 -4.15
N ASN A 103 -9.66 13.40 -3.44
CA ASN A 103 -9.49 14.67 -2.74
C ASN A 103 -8.26 14.67 -1.80
N PRO A 104 -8.13 13.77 -0.79
CA PRO A 104 -6.97 13.75 0.09
C PRO A 104 -5.64 13.51 -0.64
N LEU A 105 -5.64 12.69 -1.69
CA LEU A 105 -4.43 12.43 -2.48
C LEU A 105 -4.00 13.67 -3.29
N CYS A 106 -4.96 14.40 -3.85
CA CYS A 106 -4.71 15.67 -4.55
C CYS A 106 -4.12 16.70 -3.58
N ILE A 107 -4.71 16.86 -2.39
CA ILE A 107 -4.23 17.79 -1.37
C ILE A 107 -2.80 17.41 -0.93
N GLY A 108 -2.52 16.12 -0.74
CA GLY A 108 -1.19 15.64 -0.38
C GLY A 108 -0.13 15.93 -1.45
N GLN A 109 -0.49 15.76 -2.74
CA GLN A 109 0.37 16.14 -3.87
C GLN A 109 0.62 17.66 -3.89
N TYR A 110 -0.45 18.46 -3.81
CA TYR A 110 -0.36 19.92 -3.76
C TYR A 110 0.54 20.40 -2.61
N ALA A 111 0.34 19.85 -1.41
CA ALA A 111 1.14 20.18 -0.23
C ALA A 111 2.62 19.85 -0.43
N PHE A 112 2.93 18.69 -1.03
CA PHE A 112 4.29 18.29 -1.35
C PHE A 112 4.97 19.24 -2.34
N ASP A 113 4.30 19.60 -3.44
CA ASP A 113 4.86 20.51 -4.45
C ASP A 113 5.09 21.92 -3.89
N LYS A 114 4.24 22.35 -2.94
CA LYS A 114 4.41 23.60 -2.20
C LYS A 114 5.43 23.50 -1.07
N LYS A 115 5.79 22.29 -0.64
CA LYS A 115 6.63 22.00 0.54
C LYS A 115 6.02 22.58 1.83
N GLU A 116 4.70 22.52 1.94
CA GLU A 116 3.92 23.11 3.04
C GLU A 116 3.00 22.05 3.68
N ILE A 117 3.57 21.24 4.58
CA ILE A 117 2.83 20.13 5.26
C ILE A 117 1.60 20.62 6.05
N SER A 118 1.59 21.87 6.50
CA SER A 118 0.45 22.46 7.21
C SER A 118 -0.83 22.46 6.38
N ILE A 119 -0.73 22.44 5.05
CA ILE A 119 -1.88 22.30 4.16
C ILE A 119 -2.68 21.03 4.46
N CYS A 120 -2.03 19.92 4.80
CA CYS A 120 -2.73 18.69 5.13
C CYS A 120 -3.60 18.86 6.39
N ARG A 121 -3.17 19.68 7.35
CA ARG A 121 -3.88 19.89 8.63
C ARG A 121 -5.26 20.49 8.42
N ASP A 122 -5.39 21.36 7.42
CA ASP A 122 -6.64 22.07 7.13
C ASP A 122 -7.68 21.19 6.41
N SER A 123 -7.29 19.97 6.01
CA SER A 123 -8.14 19.06 5.23
C SER A 123 -9.16 18.26 6.07
N ASN A 124 -9.30 18.52 7.37
CA ASN A 124 -10.23 17.85 8.30
C ASN A 124 -10.19 16.31 8.18
N ASN A 125 -11.16 15.72 7.48
CA ASN A 125 -11.35 14.27 7.34
C ASN A 125 -10.32 13.62 6.39
N ALA A 126 -9.56 14.41 5.65
CA ALA A 126 -8.56 13.96 4.69
C ALA A 126 -7.13 13.93 5.27
N PHE A 127 -6.95 14.30 6.54
CA PHE A 127 -5.65 14.61 7.09
C PHE A 127 -4.67 13.43 7.03
N GLY A 128 -5.05 12.24 7.51
CA GLY A 128 -4.18 11.06 7.49
C GLY A 128 -3.78 10.63 6.07
N THR A 129 -4.72 10.61 5.11
CA THR A 129 -4.42 10.25 3.72
C THR A 129 -3.60 11.34 3.00
N CYS A 130 -3.79 12.62 3.33
CA CYS A 130 -2.94 13.71 2.85
C CYS A 130 -1.49 13.58 3.37
N LEU A 131 -1.32 13.39 4.69
CA LEU A 131 -0.01 13.18 5.32
C LEU A 131 0.69 11.96 4.74
N TYR A 132 -0.03 10.85 4.59
CA TYR A 132 0.46 9.65 3.95
C TYR A 132 1.03 9.94 2.56
N ARG A 133 0.27 10.64 1.70
CA ARG A 133 0.72 10.95 0.34
C ARG A 133 1.95 11.85 0.36
N TYR A 134 1.95 12.87 1.22
CA TYR A 134 3.09 13.76 1.40
C TYR A 134 4.34 12.98 1.83
N ALA A 135 4.22 12.14 2.87
CA ALA A 135 5.30 11.31 3.39
C ALA A 135 5.86 10.38 2.31
N TYR A 136 4.97 9.73 1.54
CA TYR A 136 5.33 8.88 0.42
C TYR A 136 6.15 9.63 -0.64
N LEU A 137 5.71 10.82 -1.05
CA LEU A 137 6.40 11.63 -2.07
C LEU A 137 7.73 12.18 -1.56
N ALA A 138 7.76 12.67 -0.32
CA ALA A 138 8.97 13.13 0.37
C ALA A 138 9.96 12.01 0.67
N ASN A 139 9.48 10.76 0.68
CA ASN A 139 10.23 9.59 1.08
C ASN A 139 10.81 9.70 2.50
N ASP A 140 10.01 10.23 3.42
CA ASP A 140 10.44 10.56 4.78
C ASP A 140 9.39 10.06 5.78
N ALA A 141 9.79 9.06 6.56
CA ALA A 141 8.94 8.39 7.54
C ALA A 141 8.61 9.26 8.75
N SER A 142 9.36 10.34 9.00
CA SER A 142 9.08 11.26 10.11
C SER A 142 7.70 11.92 9.96
N TYR A 143 7.19 12.06 8.73
CA TYR A 143 5.83 12.54 8.47
C TYR A 143 4.73 11.53 8.85
N CYS A 144 5.03 10.22 8.88
CA CYS A 144 4.10 9.21 9.39
C CYS A 144 3.95 9.29 10.93
N SER A 145 4.89 9.94 11.62
CA SER A 145 4.81 10.19 13.07
C SER A 145 4.17 11.51 13.44
N PHE A 146 3.67 12.25 12.45
CA PHE A 146 3.02 13.53 12.70
C PHE A 146 1.68 13.33 13.42
N GLU A 147 1.54 13.98 14.57
CA GLU A 147 0.34 14.09 15.42
C GLU A 147 -0.51 12.80 15.49
N ALA A 148 -0.30 11.95 16.51
CA ALA A 148 -0.98 10.64 16.62
C ALA A 148 -2.52 10.68 16.45
N ASN A 149 -3.18 11.79 16.79
CA ASN A 149 -4.63 11.96 16.66
C ASN A 149 -5.09 12.22 15.21
N ALA A 150 -4.17 12.44 14.27
CA ALA A 150 -4.42 12.73 12.87
C ALA A 150 -5.07 11.58 12.09
N TRP A 151 -4.86 10.35 12.58
CA TRP A 151 -5.11 9.11 11.85
C TRP A 151 -6.43 8.44 12.23
N ASP A 152 -7.14 8.96 13.25
CA ASP A 152 -8.31 8.32 13.86
C ASP A 152 -9.58 8.38 12.99
N PHE A 153 -9.56 9.18 11.91
CA PHE A 153 -10.70 9.37 11.01
C PHE A 153 -10.41 9.04 9.54
N SER A 154 -9.19 8.61 9.21
CA SER A 154 -8.81 8.32 7.83
C SER A 154 -8.94 6.84 7.49
N ALA A 155 -9.23 6.56 6.21
CA ALA A 155 -9.18 5.20 5.67
C ALA A 155 -7.76 4.60 5.66
N THR A 156 -6.75 5.46 5.82
CA THR A 156 -5.34 5.08 5.94
C THR A 156 -4.93 5.20 7.40
N SER A 157 -4.42 4.13 7.97
CA SER A 157 -3.86 4.17 9.32
C SER A 157 -2.44 4.71 9.31
N ARG A 158 -1.94 5.07 10.50
CA ARG A 158 -0.52 5.38 10.69
C ARG A 158 0.37 4.21 10.28
N SER A 159 -0.08 2.99 10.54
CA SER A 159 0.58 1.74 10.17
C SER A 159 0.76 1.57 8.66
N ASP A 160 -0.25 1.95 7.88
CA ASP A 160 -0.19 1.91 6.41
C ASP A 160 0.92 2.85 5.88
N CYS A 161 1.08 4.03 6.48
CA CYS A 161 2.10 5.01 6.07
C CYS A 161 3.51 4.43 6.19
N PHE A 162 3.85 3.87 7.35
CA PHE A 162 5.15 3.22 7.56
C PHE A 162 5.35 2.01 6.67
N THR A 163 4.35 1.13 6.57
CA THR A 163 4.43 -0.09 5.76
C THR A 163 4.68 0.25 4.29
N MET A 164 3.98 1.24 3.74
CA MET A 164 4.18 1.65 2.36
C MET A 164 5.53 2.29 2.10
N LEU A 165 6.03 3.14 3.00
CA LEU A 165 7.37 3.71 2.87
C LEU A 165 8.46 2.65 2.98
N ALA A 166 8.34 1.75 3.96
CA ALA A 166 9.25 0.62 4.10
C ALA A 166 9.27 -0.21 2.81
N ASN A 167 8.09 -0.52 2.25
CA ASN A 167 7.96 -1.34 1.04
C ASN A 167 8.54 -0.62 -0.19
N LYS A 168 8.25 0.68 -0.33
CA LYS A 168 8.78 1.53 -1.40
C LYS A 168 10.31 1.54 -1.38
N ASN A 169 10.89 1.70 -0.20
CA ASN A 169 12.33 1.83 -0.03
C ASN A 169 13.06 0.50 0.10
N LYS A 170 12.30 -0.59 0.32
CA LYS A 170 12.84 -1.87 0.80
C LYS A 170 13.73 -1.66 2.02
N ASP A 171 13.27 -0.80 2.94
CA ASP A 171 14.03 -0.36 4.10
C ASP A 171 13.33 -0.79 5.39
N VAL A 172 13.89 -1.83 6.01
CA VAL A 172 13.40 -2.37 7.28
C VAL A 172 13.58 -1.38 8.44
N SER A 173 14.50 -0.43 8.33
CA SER A 173 14.74 0.56 9.40
C SER A 173 13.52 1.47 9.61
N VAL A 174 12.68 1.64 8.58
CA VAL A 174 11.39 2.35 8.68
C VAL A 174 10.43 1.60 9.63
N CYS A 175 10.37 0.26 9.57
CA CYS A 175 9.57 -0.53 10.53
C CYS A 175 10.17 -0.47 11.95
N GLU A 176 11.51 -0.45 12.07
CA GLU A 176 12.20 -0.33 13.37
C GLU A 176 11.98 1.04 14.02
N GLU A 177 11.95 2.12 13.24
CA GLU A 177 11.60 3.47 13.71
C GLU A 177 10.17 3.51 14.22
N TRP A 178 9.23 2.95 13.45
CA TRP A 178 7.85 2.86 13.86
C TRP A 178 7.65 2.08 15.17
N LEU A 179 8.36 0.97 15.34
CA LEU A 179 8.34 0.20 16.59
C LEU A 179 8.78 1.06 17.79
N LYS A 180 9.83 1.87 17.64
CA LYS A 180 10.31 2.77 18.70
C LYS A 180 9.25 3.80 19.07
N ASP A 181 8.59 4.38 18.08
CA ASP A 181 7.55 5.39 18.29
C ASP A 181 6.30 4.80 18.99
N ASN A 182 5.90 3.58 18.64
CA ASN A 182 4.79 2.88 19.31
C ASN A 182 5.11 2.54 20.78
N VAL A 183 6.35 2.17 21.08
CA VAL A 183 6.78 1.93 22.47
C VAL A 183 6.71 3.22 23.30
N ILE A 184 7.03 4.37 22.71
CA ILE A 184 6.89 5.66 23.39
C ILE A 184 5.41 6.00 23.61
N PHE A 185 4.57 5.83 22.58
CA PHE A 185 3.15 6.14 22.63
C PHE A 185 2.40 5.29 23.66
N SER A 186 2.67 3.98 23.72
CA SER A 186 2.04 3.09 24.70
C SER A 186 2.35 3.51 26.14
N LYS A 187 3.58 3.98 26.42
CA LYS A 187 3.95 4.47 27.76
C LYS A 187 3.20 5.74 28.16
N THR A 188 2.97 6.66 27.22
CA THR A 188 2.25 7.91 27.50
C THR A 188 0.74 7.73 27.64
N SER A 189 0.17 6.76 26.92
CA SER A 189 -1.28 6.51 26.88
C SER A 189 -1.78 5.53 27.97
N SER A 190 -0.89 4.91 28.73
CA SER A 190 -1.19 3.88 29.75
C SER A 190 -1.91 4.39 31.02
N SER A 191 -2.38 5.64 31.04
CA SER A 191 -3.10 6.18 32.20
C SER A 191 -4.56 5.71 32.32
N THR A 192 -5.15 5.06 31.31
CA THR A 192 -6.62 4.88 31.31
C THR A 192 -7.19 3.51 30.88
N SER A 193 -6.48 2.59 30.21
CA SER A 193 -7.05 1.24 29.96
C SER A 193 -6.01 0.17 29.56
N GLY A 194 -6.02 -0.97 30.25
CA GLY A 194 -5.01 -2.05 30.13
C GLY A 194 -5.06 -2.93 28.87
N ASN A 195 -5.89 -2.60 27.87
CA ASN A 195 -6.09 -3.46 26.68
C ASN A 195 -5.36 -2.98 25.40
N SER A 196 -4.60 -1.88 25.44
CA SER A 196 -4.08 -1.22 24.23
C SER A 196 -2.82 -1.88 23.62
N LEU A 197 -2.05 -2.67 24.38
CA LEU A 197 -0.75 -3.18 23.91
C LEU A 197 -0.83 -4.26 22.81
N GLN A 198 -1.87 -5.11 22.81
CA GLN A 198 -1.97 -6.21 21.84
C GLN A 198 -2.21 -5.73 20.40
N SER A 199 -2.98 -4.64 20.24
CA SER A 199 -3.29 -4.07 18.92
C SER A 199 -2.11 -3.37 18.25
N LEU A 200 -1.13 -2.90 19.02
CA LEU A 200 0.05 -2.20 18.47
C LEU A 200 1.08 -3.18 17.88
N ASN A 201 1.14 -4.39 18.42
CA ASN A 201 2.05 -5.42 17.92
C ASN A 201 1.60 -5.90 16.54
N SER A 202 0.30 -6.13 16.32
CA SER A 202 -0.20 -6.65 15.05
C SER A 202 0.11 -5.75 13.85
N GLU A 203 0.06 -4.43 14.05
CA GLU A 203 0.36 -3.50 12.97
C GLU A 203 1.86 -3.49 12.64
N THR A 204 2.72 -3.38 13.66
CA THR A 204 4.18 -3.38 13.45
C THR A 204 4.63 -4.68 12.78
N ASP A 205 4.03 -5.79 13.21
CA ASP A 205 4.29 -7.12 12.66
C ASP A 205 3.97 -7.19 11.15
N ALA A 206 2.92 -6.50 10.70
CA ALA A 206 2.56 -6.44 9.29
C ALA A 206 3.64 -5.75 8.43
N CYS A 207 4.28 -4.68 8.95
CA CYS A 207 5.39 -4.01 8.25
C CYS A 207 6.59 -4.94 8.07
N PHE A 208 7.06 -5.57 9.16
CA PHE A 208 8.18 -6.51 9.07
C PHE A 208 7.88 -7.68 8.12
N SER A 209 6.68 -8.26 8.23
CA SER A 209 6.25 -9.37 7.38
C SER A 209 6.20 -9.00 5.90
N ALA A 210 5.62 -7.84 5.55
CA ALA A 210 5.57 -7.37 4.17
C ALA A 210 6.97 -7.18 3.58
N ILE A 211 7.88 -6.58 4.35
CA ILE A 211 9.26 -6.34 3.91
C ILE A 211 10.03 -7.65 3.75
N ALA A 212 9.91 -8.57 4.72
CA ALA A 212 10.55 -9.88 4.66
C ALA A 212 10.16 -10.63 3.39
N GLN A 213 8.87 -10.59 3.03
CA GLN A 213 8.34 -11.24 1.82
C GLN A 213 8.87 -10.61 0.53
N ILE A 214 8.85 -9.28 0.44
CA ILE A 214 9.32 -8.54 -0.75
C ILE A 214 10.83 -8.69 -0.95
N GLN A 215 11.59 -8.71 0.15
CA GLN A 215 13.05 -8.86 0.10
C GLN A 215 13.50 -10.32 0.07
N HIS A 216 12.58 -11.27 0.26
CA HIS A 216 12.89 -12.69 0.39
C HIS A 216 13.89 -12.99 1.51
N ASP A 217 13.85 -12.20 2.59
CA ASP A 217 14.80 -12.27 3.69
C ASP A 217 14.10 -12.64 5.01
N ALA A 218 14.24 -13.90 5.40
CA ALA A 218 13.64 -14.43 6.62
C ALA A 218 14.26 -13.83 7.90
N SER A 219 15.48 -13.30 7.84
CA SER A 219 16.13 -12.66 9.01
C SER A 219 15.44 -11.36 9.43
N ILE A 220 14.60 -10.78 8.56
CA ILE A 220 13.75 -9.65 8.91
C ILE A 220 12.67 -10.07 9.92
N CYS A 221 12.18 -11.31 9.85
CA CYS A 221 11.23 -11.85 10.84
C CYS A 221 11.86 -11.95 12.24
N ASP A 222 13.18 -12.15 12.34
CA ASP A 222 13.89 -12.17 13.64
C ASP A 222 13.92 -10.80 14.33
N LYS A 223 13.64 -9.72 13.60
CA LYS A 223 13.59 -8.35 14.15
C LYS A 223 12.25 -8.03 14.80
N MET A 224 11.24 -8.87 14.60
CA MET A 224 9.93 -8.70 15.20
C MET A 224 10.01 -8.90 16.74
N PRO A 225 9.13 -8.27 17.52
CA PRO A 225 9.06 -8.53 18.96
C PRO A 225 8.85 -10.03 19.25
N LEU A 226 9.60 -10.58 20.22
CA LEU A 226 9.58 -12.03 20.56
C LEU A 226 8.19 -12.56 20.96
N ASN A 227 7.28 -11.68 21.39
CA ASN A 227 5.91 -11.98 21.76
C ASN A 227 4.90 -11.65 20.64
N SER A 228 5.37 -11.45 19.41
CA SER A 228 4.52 -11.33 18.23
C SER A 228 3.83 -12.67 17.96
N ASN A 229 2.49 -12.64 17.89
CA ASN A 229 1.71 -13.79 17.43
C ASN A 229 1.90 -14.07 15.93
N ASN A 230 2.43 -13.09 15.19
CA ASN A 230 2.50 -13.09 13.73
C ASN A 230 3.90 -13.45 13.22
N ILE A 231 4.88 -13.75 14.09
CA ILE A 231 6.23 -14.17 13.66
C ILE A 231 6.18 -15.43 12.78
N SER A 232 5.27 -16.36 13.10
CA SER A 232 5.07 -17.58 12.30
C SER A 232 4.50 -17.25 10.91
N GLU A 233 3.61 -16.26 10.84
CA GLU A 233 3.04 -15.78 9.57
C GLU A 233 4.10 -15.07 8.72
N CYS A 234 5.01 -14.30 9.34
CA CYS A 234 6.14 -13.69 8.64
C CYS A 234 7.01 -14.75 7.96
N TYR A 235 7.48 -15.75 8.72
CA TYR A 235 8.29 -16.84 8.18
C TYR A 235 7.57 -17.62 7.08
N MET A 236 6.28 -17.90 7.28
CA MET A 236 5.45 -18.57 6.28
C MET A 236 5.32 -17.76 4.99
N GLY A 237 5.08 -16.45 5.09
CA GLY A 237 5.03 -15.56 3.94
C GLY A 237 6.35 -15.60 3.15
N VAL A 238 7.49 -15.52 3.83
CA VAL A 238 8.81 -15.61 3.17
C VAL A 238 9.01 -16.98 2.50
N ALA A 239 8.65 -18.07 3.17
CA ALA A 239 8.77 -19.42 2.63
C ALA A 239 7.95 -19.59 1.35
N ILE A 240 6.70 -19.09 1.33
CA ILE A 240 5.82 -19.10 0.16
C ILE A 240 6.40 -18.23 -0.97
N ALA A 241 6.78 -16.99 -0.66
CA ALA A 241 7.31 -16.05 -1.64
C ALA A 241 8.62 -16.53 -2.31
N THR A 242 9.39 -17.36 -1.61
CA THR A 242 10.67 -17.93 -2.10
C THR A 242 10.56 -19.36 -2.60
N ALA A 243 9.40 -20.00 -2.46
CA ALA A 243 9.23 -21.45 -2.63
C ALA A 243 10.28 -22.26 -1.85
N ASN A 244 10.65 -21.80 -0.65
CA ASN A 244 11.69 -22.41 0.18
C ASN A 244 11.12 -22.95 1.50
N PRO A 245 10.76 -24.24 1.57
CA PRO A 245 10.20 -24.84 2.78
C PRO A 245 11.19 -24.90 3.95
N THR A 246 12.51 -24.69 3.74
CA THR A 246 13.47 -24.70 4.85
C THR A 246 13.29 -23.49 5.78
N VAL A 247 12.71 -22.39 5.28
CA VAL A 247 12.40 -21.20 6.09
C VAL A 247 11.42 -21.55 7.21
N CYS A 248 10.50 -22.49 6.97
CA CYS A 248 9.53 -22.95 7.96
C CYS A 248 10.14 -23.63 9.19
N ASN A 249 11.42 -24.02 9.15
CA ASN A 249 12.11 -24.60 10.30
C ASN A 249 12.31 -23.59 11.44
N ALA A 250 12.19 -22.28 11.16
CA ALA A 250 12.23 -21.24 12.19
C ALA A 250 10.91 -21.12 12.98
N ILE A 251 9.83 -21.77 12.53
CA ILE A 251 8.53 -21.72 13.21
C ILE A 251 8.50 -22.72 14.37
N THR A 252 8.38 -22.20 15.60
CA THR A 252 8.37 -23.02 16.84
C THR A 252 7.14 -23.91 16.95
N ASN A 253 5.96 -23.43 16.52
CA ASN A 253 4.75 -24.24 16.57
C ASN A 253 4.80 -25.29 15.44
N LYS A 254 4.92 -26.56 15.83
CA LYS A 254 5.05 -27.68 14.89
C LYS A 254 3.92 -27.73 13.85
N ALA A 255 2.67 -27.49 14.25
CA ALA A 255 1.53 -27.55 13.36
C ALA A 255 1.59 -26.45 12.29
N TYR A 256 1.98 -25.23 12.67
CA TYR A 256 2.23 -24.14 11.72
C TYR A 256 3.45 -24.39 10.84
N ALA A 257 4.52 -25.00 11.38
CA ALA A 257 5.71 -25.35 10.59
C ALA A 257 5.39 -26.41 9.53
N ASP A 258 4.60 -27.43 9.89
CA ASP A 258 4.11 -28.45 8.96
C ASP A 258 3.23 -27.82 7.86
N TYR A 259 2.30 -26.93 8.24
CA TYR A 259 1.47 -26.18 7.28
C TYR A 259 2.32 -25.32 6.35
N CYS A 260 3.25 -24.52 6.89
CA CYS A 260 4.17 -23.68 6.12
C CYS A 260 4.99 -24.50 5.11
N ARG A 261 5.57 -25.63 5.52
CA ARG A 261 6.38 -26.49 4.63
C ARG A 261 5.56 -26.95 3.43
N CYS A 262 4.30 -27.29 3.69
CA CYS A 262 3.40 -27.75 2.65
C CYS A 262 2.97 -26.61 1.71
N SER A 263 2.70 -25.40 2.24
CA SER A 263 2.36 -24.23 1.44
C SER A 263 3.51 -23.69 0.59
N ALA A 264 4.77 -23.84 1.05
CA ALA A 264 5.95 -23.37 0.33
C ALA A 264 6.44 -24.36 -0.75
N ASP A 265 6.00 -25.62 -0.70
CA ASP A 265 6.41 -26.66 -1.65
C ASP A 265 5.39 -26.83 -2.78
N PHE A 266 5.50 -25.99 -3.81
CA PHE A 266 4.66 -26.06 -5.00
C PHE A 266 4.87 -27.33 -5.84
N SER A 267 5.84 -28.19 -5.50
CA SER A 267 6.07 -29.44 -6.23
C SER A 267 5.09 -30.55 -5.84
N GLN A 268 4.35 -30.38 -4.75
CA GLN A 268 3.41 -31.39 -4.30
C GLN A 268 2.15 -31.41 -5.15
N THR A 269 1.81 -32.58 -5.70
CA THR A 269 0.59 -32.82 -6.45
C THR A 269 -0.60 -33.17 -5.56
N GLU A 270 -0.34 -33.55 -4.31
CA GLU A 270 -1.37 -33.90 -3.34
C GLU A 270 -1.66 -32.72 -2.41
N PRO A 271 -2.94 -32.41 -2.12
CA PRO A 271 -3.30 -31.34 -1.23
C PRO A 271 -2.84 -31.64 0.20
N CYS A 272 -2.26 -30.62 0.85
CA CYS A 272 -1.84 -30.65 2.24
C CYS A 272 -2.99 -31.06 3.16
N THR A 273 -2.97 -32.27 3.70
CA THR A 273 -3.93 -32.68 4.74
C THR A 273 -3.41 -32.27 6.10
N TYR A 274 -3.92 -31.16 6.63
CA TYR A 274 -3.68 -30.74 8.02
C TYR A 274 -4.41 -31.68 8.98
N THR A 275 -3.71 -32.63 9.58
CA THR A 275 -4.25 -33.46 10.66
C THR A 275 -4.01 -32.74 12.00
N GLY A 276 -4.76 -31.67 12.24
CA GLY A 276 -4.72 -31.00 13.54
C GLY A 276 -5.13 -31.97 14.64
N GLN A 277 -4.19 -32.30 15.54
CA GLN A 277 -4.45 -33.00 16.80
C GLN A 277 -4.45 -32.00 17.95
#